data_AF-A0A950TBH1-F1
#
_entry.id   AF-A0A950TBH1-F1
#
_cell.length_a   1.000
_cell.length_b   1.000
_cell.length_c   1.000
_cell.angle_alpha   90.00
_cell.angle_beta   90.00
_cell.angle_gamma   90.00
#
_symmetry.space_group_name_H-M   'P 1'
#
loop_
_entity.id
_entity.type
_entity.pdbx_description
1 polymer ?
#
loop_
_entity_poly.entity_id
_entity_poly.type
_entity_poly.pdbx_seq_one_letter_code
_entity_poly.pdbx_strand_id
1 'polypeptide(L)' 'MQSTDIAAPDYFHKVVDCQWACPAHTPVPEYIRLIAAGRYSDAYMINWRSNVFPGILGRTCDRPCEP' A
#
# COMPACT_ATOMS: atom_id res chain seq x y z
N MET A 1 5.17 -15.71 -2.01
CA MET A 1 4.38 -14.61 -2.60
C MET A 1 4.63 -14.70 -4.11
N GLN A 2 3.67 -15.20 -4.88
CA GLN A 2 3.86 -15.35 -6.33
C GLN A 2 3.86 -13.98 -7.01
N SER A 3 4.67 -13.83 -8.06
CA SER A 3 4.71 -12.62 -8.88
C SER A 3 3.37 -12.44 -9.58
N THR A 4 2.84 -11.21 -9.58
CA THR A 4 1.60 -10.89 -10.29
C THR A 4 1.78 -11.13 -11.79
N ASP A 5 0.88 -11.91 -12.37
CA ASP A 5 0.85 -12.19 -13.81
C ASP A 5 0.40 -10.92 -14.57
N ILE A 6 1.25 -10.46 -15.49
CA ILE A 6 1.06 -9.24 -16.29
C ILE A 6 0.30 -9.49 -17.60
N ALA A 7 -0.12 -10.73 -17.88
CA ALA A 7 -0.76 -11.09 -19.14
C ALA A 7 -2.26 -10.73 -19.23
N ALA A 8 -2.91 -10.38 -18.11
CA ALA A 8 -4.35 -10.07 -18.06
C ALA A 8 -4.62 -8.64 -17.57
N PRO A 9 -4.66 -7.64 -18.48
CA PRO A 9 -4.73 -6.23 -18.10
C PRO A 9 -6.02 -5.82 -17.37
N ASP A 10 -7.11 -6.59 -17.55
CA ASP A 10 -8.41 -6.33 -16.93
C ASP A 10 -8.40 -6.49 -15.39
N TYR A 11 -7.44 -7.24 -14.84
CA TYR A 11 -7.22 -7.34 -13.40
C TYR A 11 -6.72 -6.02 -12.80
N PHE A 12 -5.89 -5.26 -13.53
CA PHE A 12 -5.35 -3.97 -13.08
C PHE A 12 -6.41 -2.85 -13.06
N HIS A 13 -7.51 -2.99 -13.80
CA HIS A 13 -8.63 -2.03 -13.76
C HIS A 13 -9.58 -2.27 -12.58
N LYS A 14 -9.66 -3.50 -12.06
CA LYS A 14 -10.40 -3.83 -10.82
C LYS A 14 -9.57 -3.66 -9.56
N VAL A 15 -8.25 -3.82 -9.67
CA VAL A 15 -7.31 -3.65 -8.57
C VAL A 15 -6.46 -2.43 -8.90
N VAL A 16 -6.98 -1.24 -8.58
CA VAL A 16 -6.15 -0.03 -8.63
C VAL A 16 -4.97 -0.27 -7.69
N ASP A 17 -3.75 -0.18 -8.21
CA ASP A 17 -2.55 -0.32 -7.39
C ASP A 17 -2.68 0.62 -6.18
N CYS A 18 -2.57 0.08 -4.97
CA CYS A 18 -2.74 0.82 -3.72
C CYS A 18 -1.87 2.09 -3.69
N GLN A 19 -0.72 2.07 -4.34
CA GLN A 19 0.15 3.24 -4.44
C GLN A 19 -0.39 4.31 -5.41
N TRP A 20 -1.04 3.90 -6.50
CA TRP A 20 -1.65 4.81 -7.48
C TRP A 20 -2.99 5.38 -7.01
N ALA A 21 -3.79 4.59 -6.28
CA ALA A 21 -5.05 5.07 -5.71
C ALA A 21 -4.82 6.05 -4.55
N CYS A 22 -3.70 5.95 -3.84
CA CYS A 22 -3.40 6.78 -2.70
C CYS A 22 -3.00 8.20 -3.14
N PRO A 23 -3.71 9.26 -2.69
CA PRO A 23 -3.35 10.65 -3.02
C PRO A 23 -1.95 11.06 -2.56
N ALA A 24 -1.46 10.43 -1.50
CA ALA A 24 -0.11 10.67 -0.96
C ALA A 24 0.96 9.78 -1.60
N HIS A 25 0.59 8.93 -2.56
CA HIS A 25 1.48 7.96 -3.20
C HIS A 25 2.30 7.13 -2.20
N THR A 26 1.68 6.77 -1.08
CA THR A 26 2.31 5.97 -0.04
C THR A 26 2.70 4.60 -0.63
N PRO A 27 3.91 4.08 -0.35
CA PRO A 27 4.37 2.78 -0.83
C PRO A 27 3.69 1.64 -0.04
N VAL A 28 2.38 1.49 -0.23
CA VAL A 28 1.51 0.54 0.50
C VAL A 28 1.99 -0.90 0.39
N PRO A 29 2.29 -1.44 -0.80
CA PRO A 29 2.76 -2.82 -0.91
C PRO A 29 4.10 -3.07 -0.21
N GLU A 30 4.94 -2.04 -0.07
CA GLU A 30 6.26 -2.18 0.54
C GLU A 30 6.16 -2.29 2.07
N TYR A 31 5.49 -1.34 2.73
CA TYR A 31 5.38 -1.40 4.18
C TYR A 31 4.55 -2.62 4.64
N ILE A 32 3.57 -3.08 3.85
CA ILE A 32 2.82 -4.33 4.16
C ILE A 32 3.74 -5.55 4.11
N ARG A 33 4.64 -5.64 3.12
CA ARG A 33 5.64 -6.72 3.06
C ARG A 33 6.57 -6.69 4.27
N LEU A 34 6.96 -5.50 4.75
CA LEU A 34 7.77 -5.36 5.96
C LEU A 34 7.01 -5.79 7.22
N ILE A 35 5.72 -5.47 7.33
CA ILE A 35 4.85 -5.97 8.41
C ILE A 35 4.77 -7.49 8.38
N ALA A 36 4.55 -8.09 7.20
CA ALA A 36 4.51 -9.54 7.03
C ALA A 36 5.84 -10.21 7.40
N ALA A 37 6.97 -9.51 7.24
CA ALA A 37 8.30 -9.95 7.66
C ALA A 37 8.62 -9.65 9.14
N GLY A 38 7.66 -9.11 9.93
CA GLY A 38 7.88 -8.74 11.34
C GLY A 38 8.71 -7.47 11.55
N ARG A 39 9.04 -6.74 10.48
CA ARG A 39 9.86 -5.52 10.51
C ARG A 39 9.00 -4.27 10.70
N TYR A 40 8.34 -4.18 11.84
CA TYR A 40 7.36 -3.12 12.12
C TYR A 40 7.96 -1.71 12.12
N SER A 41 9.16 -1.53 12.69
CA SER A 41 9.83 -0.22 12.72
C SER A 41 10.15 0.27 11.30
N ASP A 42 10.63 -0.61 10.43
CA ASP A 42 10.95 -0.27 9.05
C ASP A 42 9.69 0.06 8.26
N ALA A 43 8.62 -0.72 8.45
CA ALA A 43 7.32 -0.45 7.86
C ALA A 43 6.80 0.93 8.26
N TYR A 44 6.91 1.28 9.55
CA TYR A 44 6.52 2.59 10.06
C TYR A 44 7.34 3.72 9.41
N MET A 45 8.67 3.57 9.33
CA MET A 45 9.55 4.60 8.77
C MET A 45 9.31 4.82 7.27
N ILE A 46 9.01 3.75 6.52
CA ILE A 46 8.68 3.86 5.09
C ILE A 46 7.35 4.58 4.90
N ASN A 47 6.31 4.24 5.67
CA ASN A 47 5.03 4.91 5.61
C ASN A 47 5.15 6.41 5.99
N TRP A 48 5.98 6.71 7.00
CA TRP A 48 6.22 8.07 7.47
C TRP A 48 6.80 9.02 6.42
N ARG A 49 7.60 8.51 5.46
CA ARG A 49 8.17 9.34 4.38
C ARG A 49 7.11 9.98 3.49
N SER A 50 6.01 9.26 3.24
CA SER A 50 4.90 9.74 2.41
C SER A 50 3.79 10.38 3.23
N ASN A 51 3.67 10.00 4.51
CA ASN A 51 2.61 10.50 5.39
C ASN A 51 3.11 10.69 6.82
N VAL A 52 3.19 11.95 7.27
CA VAL A 52 3.63 12.31 8.62
C VAL A 52 2.71 11.82 9.75
N PHE A 53 1.49 11.38 9.42
CA PHE A 53 0.54 10.78 10.38
C PHE A 53 0.06 9.38 9.97
N PRO A 54 0.95 8.35 9.96
CA PRO A 54 0.59 6.99 9.54
C PRO A 54 -0.56 6.40 10.37
N GLY A 55 -0.54 6.65 11.69
CA GLY A 55 -1.54 6.12 12.61
C GLY A 55 -2.94 6.74 12.43
N ILE A 56 -3.03 8.01 12.04
CA ILE A 56 -4.33 8.66 11.77
C ILE A 56 -4.86 8.18 10.42
N LEU A 57 -4.03 8.29 9.37
CA LEU A 57 -4.44 7.88 8.03
C LEU A 57 -4.86 6.41 7.98
N GLY A 58 -4.15 5.49 8.67
CA GLY A 58 -4.54 4.08 8.70
C GLY A 58 -5.96 3.83 9.23
N ARG A 59 -6.51 4.73 10.05
CA ARG A 59 -7.88 4.66 10.58
C ARG A 59 -8.91 5.43 9.74
N THR A 60 -8.49 6.50 9.07
CA THR A 60 -9.39 7.39 8.32
C THR A 60 -9.31 7.23 6.82
N CYS A 61 -8.40 6.38 6.31
CA CYS A 61 -8.25 6.12 4.89
C CYS A 61 -9.55 5.54 4.32
N ASP A 62 -10.03 6.14 3.23
CA ASP A 62 -11.21 5.67 2.49
C ASP A 62 -10.92 4.38 1.69
N ARG A 63 -9.64 4.01 1.58
CA ARG A 63 -9.14 2.83 0.86
C ARG A 63 -9.73 2.71 -0.56
N PRO A 64 -9.56 3.73 -1.43
CA PRO A 64 -10.07 3.68 -2.81
C PRO A 64 -9.45 2.57 -3.67
N CYS A 65 -8.39 1.93 -3.17
CA CYS A 65 -7.75 0.75 -3.76
C CYS A 65 -8.40 -0.59 -3.38
N GLU A 66 -9.28 -0.62 -2.37
CA GLU A 66 -10.02 -1.80 -1.96
C GLU A 66 -11.48 -1.65 -2.46
N PRO A 67 -12.08 -2.69 -3.07
CA PRO A 67 -13.48 -2.68 -3.47
C PRO A 67 -14.46 -2.83 -2.30
#